data_AF-A0A3R7ECJ4-F1
#
_entry.id   AF-A0A3R7ECJ4-F1
#
_cell.length_a   1.000
_cell.length_b   1.000
_cell.length_c   1.000
_cell.angle_alpha   90.00
_cell.angle_beta   90.00
_cell.angle_gamma   90.00
#
_symmetry.space_group_name_H-M   'P 1'
#
loop_
_entity.id
_entity.type
_entity.pdbx_description
1 polymer ?
#
loop_
_entity_poly.entity_id
_entity_poly.type
_entity_poly.pdbx_seq_one_letter_code
_entity_poly.pdbx_strand_id
1 'polypeptide(L)'
;MMKKATTKKDVMYTVDLTKIDGDGAFPCPKCGAIISPDDESEEVYTILETKVKGDKLAELILMCKKCGSKIRLVGFLQQPKV
;
A
#
# COMPACT_ATOMS: atom_id res chain seq x y z
N MET A 1 26.57 15.44 -23.45
CA MET A 1 26.49 14.40 -22.40
C MET A 1 25.03 14.08 -22.16
N MET A 2 24.56 12.88 -22.54
CA MET A 2 23.18 12.46 -22.31
C MET A 2 23.00 11.98 -20.86
N LYS A 3 22.11 12.60 -20.10
CA LYS A 3 21.36 11.91 -19.05
C LYS A 3 19.89 12.04 -19.40
N LYS A 4 19.43 11.06 -20.17
CA LYS A 4 18.04 10.88 -20.59
C LYS A 4 17.15 10.76 -19.36
N ALA A 5 15.94 11.27 -19.56
CA ALA A 5 14.82 11.37 -18.63
C ALA A 5 14.58 10.15 -17.74
N THR A 6 14.15 10.41 -16.51
CA THR A 6 13.08 9.63 -15.91
C THR A 6 12.12 10.59 -15.26
N THR A 7 11.10 10.97 -16.04
CA THR A 7 9.81 11.47 -15.57
C THR A 7 9.51 10.85 -14.22
N LYS A 8 9.39 11.67 -13.17
CA LYS A 8 8.91 11.26 -11.85
C LYS A 8 7.44 10.88 -12.03
N LYS A 9 7.17 9.75 -12.69
CA LYS A 9 5.83 9.19 -12.74
C LYS A 9 5.49 8.95 -11.27
N ASP A 10 4.44 9.60 -10.79
CA ASP A 10 3.77 9.26 -9.55
C ASP A 10 3.25 7.84 -9.73
N VAL A 11 4.14 6.85 -9.61
CA VAL A 11 3.80 5.44 -9.77
C VAL A 11 3.14 5.05 -8.46
N MET A 12 1.82 5.04 -8.49
CA MET A 12 0.99 4.52 -7.41
C MET A 12 1.13 3.00 -7.46
N TYR A 13 1.64 2.39 -6.39
CA TYR A 13 1.85 0.95 -6.37
C TYR A 13 0.59 0.27 -5.87
N THR A 14 -0.02 -0.60 -6.66
CA THR A 14 -1.17 -1.38 -6.18
C THR A 14 -0.67 -2.70 -5.59
N VAL A 15 -1.08 -3.00 -4.37
CA VAL A 15 -0.68 -4.20 -3.62
C VAL A 15 -1.95 -4.96 -3.24
N ASP A 16 -2.07 -6.20 -3.72
CA ASP A 16 -3.15 -7.11 -3.39
C ASP A 16 -2.76 -7.91 -2.14
N LEU A 17 -3.39 -7.60 -1.01
CA LEU A 17 -3.18 -8.34 0.25
C LEU A 17 -3.65 -9.80 0.14
N THR A 18 -4.61 -10.11 -0.74
CA THR A 18 -5.08 -11.49 -0.98
C THR A 18 -4.02 -12.41 -1.57
N LYS A 19 -2.95 -11.84 -2.14
CA LYS A 19 -1.84 -12.59 -2.75
C LYS A 19 -0.62 -12.69 -1.84
N ILE A 20 -0.67 -12.07 -0.67
CA ILE A 20 0.42 -12.09 0.31
C ILE A 20 0.06 -13.16 1.32
N ASP A 21 0.72 -14.31 1.22
CA ASP A 21 0.67 -15.37 2.23
C ASP A 21 1.48 -14.92 3.46
N GLY A 22 0.80 -14.60 4.57
CA GLY A 22 1.41 -14.22 5.84
C GLY A 22 0.56 -13.23 6.67
N ASP A 23 1.16 -12.58 7.67
CA ASP A 23 0.56 -11.55 8.54
C ASP A 23 0.17 -10.23 7.81
N GLY A 24 0.11 -10.25 6.48
CA GLY A 24 -0.18 -9.07 5.66
C GLY A 24 1.00 -8.09 5.50
N ALA A 25 2.17 -8.40 6.08
CA ALA A 25 3.39 -7.61 5.90
C ALA A 25 3.91 -7.69 4.45
N PHE A 26 4.15 -6.54 3.82
CA PHE A 26 4.64 -6.45 2.45
C PHE A 26 5.82 -5.48 2.32
N PRO A 27 6.85 -5.80 1.55
CA PRO A 27 7.93 -4.88 1.26
C PRO A 27 7.46 -3.77 0.32
N CYS A 28 7.84 -2.53 0.61
CA CYS A 28 7.59 -1.39 -0.25
C CYS A 28 8.31 -1.61 -1.59
N PRO A 29 7.60 -1.58 -2.73
CA PRO A 29 8.20 -1.85 -4.04
C PRO A 29 9.24 -0.81 -4.48
N LYS A 30 9.33 0.34 -3.78
CA LYS A 30 10.28 1.40 -4.08
C LYS A 30 11.57 1.32 -3.26
N CYS A 31 11.50 1.00 -1.97
CA CYS A 31 12.66 1.01 -1.06
C CYS A 31 12.88 -0.29 -0.29
N GLY A 32 11.95 -1.24 -0.36
CA GLY A 32 12.01 -2.49 0.40
C GLY A 32 11.60 -2.38 1.87
N ALA A 33 11.12 -1.22 2.35
CA ALA A 33 10.64 -1.08 3.72
C ALA A 33 9.44 -2.01 3.97
N ILE A 34 9.49 -2.83 5.02
CA ILE A 34 8.38 -3.70 5.39
C ILE A 34 7.23 -2.84 5.93
N ILE A 35 6.08 -2.93 5.28
CA ILE A 35 4.85 -2.24 5.65
C ILE A 35 3.85 -3.32 6.01
N SER A 36 3.31 -3.26 7.22
CA SER A 36 2.25 -4.16 7.66
C SER A 36 0.97 -3.35 7.83
N PRO A 37 -0.17 -3.76 7.25
CA PRO A 37 -1.45 -3.06 7.40
C PRO A 37 -2.00 -3.11 8.83
N ASP A 38 -1.45 -4.00 9.66
CA ASP A 38 -1.71 -4.10 11.11
C ASP A 38 -0.89 -3.10 11.93
N ASP A 39 0.15 -2.48 11.33
CA ASP A 39 1.03 -1.54 12.00
C ASP A 39 0.37 -0.14 12.03
N GLU A 40 -0.58 0.01 12.94
CA GLU A 40 -1.35 1.25 13.13
C GLU A 40 -0.54 2.39 13.76
N SER A 41 0.72 2.16 14.13
CA SER A 41 1.58 3.14 14.80
C SER A 41 1.93 4.36 13.94
N GLU A 42 1.59 4.35 12.64
CA GLU A 42 1.88 5.40 11.65
C GLU A 42 3.38 5.76 11.54
N GLU A 43 4.28 4.96 12.10
CA GLU A 43 5.73 5.26 12.13
C GLU A 43 6.38 4.93 10.79
N VAL A 44 5.91 3.89 10.11
CA VAL A 44 6.49 3.36 8.86
C VAL A 44 5.77 3.88 7.61
N TYR A 45 4.46 4.11 7.72
CA TYR A 45 3.61 4.65 6.66
C TYR A 45 2.57 5.60 7.24
N THR A 46 1.94 6.38 6.37
CA THR A 46 0.82 7.26 6.71
C THR A 46 -0.35 6.93 5.80
N ILE A 47 -1.52 6.73 6.37
CA ILE A 47 -2.74 6.51 5.57
C ILE A 47 -3.12 7.85 4.94
N LEU A 48 -3.18 7.88 3.61
CA LEU A 48 -3.60 9.06 2.86
C LEU A 48 -5.11 9.06 2.61
N GLU A 49 -5.66 7.91 2.23
CA GLU A 49 -7.08 7.80 1.88
C GLU A 49 -7.57 6.38 2.17
N THR A 50 -8.73 6.26 2.81
CA THR A 50 -9.39 4.98 3.05
C THR A 50 -10.69 4.95 2.26
N LYS A 51 -10.85 3.95 1.40
CA LYS A 51 -12.09 3.70 0.67
C LYS A 51 -12.83 2.53 1.27
N VAL A 52 -14.04 2.80 1.72
CA VAL A 52 -15.03 1.82 2.17
C VAL A 52 -16.13 1.70 1.12
N LYS A 53 -16.59 0.46 0.86
CA LYS A 53 -17.78 0.20 0.05
C LYS A 53 -18.81 -0.51 0.92
N GLY A 54 -19.88 0.19 1.28
CA GLY A 54 -20.82 -0.28 2.29
C GLY A 54 -20.12 -0.35 3.66
N ASP A 55 -20.31 -1.47 4.36
CA ASP A 55 -19.71 -1.76 5.68
C ASP A 55 -18.34 -2.44 5.62
N LYS A 56 -17.70 -2.51 4.45
CA LYS A 56 -16.41 -3.17 4.28
C LYS A 56 -15.36 -2.24 3.68
N LEU A 57 -14.13 -2.37 4.17
CA LEU A 57 -12.98 -1.69 3.61
C LEU A 57 -12.70 -2.26 2.22
N ALA A 58 -12.72 -1.39 1.22
CA ALA A 58 -12.53 -1.76 -0.17
C ALA A 58 -11.07 -1.59 -0.56
N GLU A 59 -10.51 -0.41 -0.29
CA GLU A 59 -9.18 -0.02 -0.75
C GLU A 59 -8.55 0.93 0.28
N LEU A 60 -7.24 0.83 0.51
CA LEU A 60 -6.50 1.70 1.43
C LEU A 60 -5.32 2.31 0.69
N ILE A 61 -5.24 3.62 0.63
CA ILE A 61 -4.10 4.35 0.07
C ILE A 61 -3.22 4.82 1.23
N LEU A 62 -1.98 4.36 1.23
CA LEU A 62 -0.97 4.70 2.22
C LEU A 62 0.29 5.23 1.55
N MET A 63 0.99 6.11 2.24
CA MET A 63 2.27 6.66 1.81
C MET A 63 3.38 6.12 2.70
N CYS A 64 4.40 5.53 2.09
CA CYS A 64 5.58 5.10 2.83
C CYS A 64 6.34 6.32 3.36
N LYS A 65 6.56 6.41 4.68
CA LYS A 65 7.33 7.51 5.29
C LYS A 65 8.83 7.42 4.96
N LYS A 66 9.34 6.22 4.64
CA LYS A 66 10.76 6.01 4.30
C LYS A 66 11.16 6.64 2.96
N CYS A 67 10.31 6.55 1.94
CA CYS A 67 10.64 6.94 0.57
C CYS A 67 9.58 7.81 -0.13
N GLY A 68 8.49 8.11 0.56
CA GLY A 68 7.40 8.98 0.10
C GLY A 68 6.55 8.41 -1.04
N SER A 69 6.59 7.10 -1.31
CA SER A 69 5.73 6.50 -2.34
C SER A 69 4.34 6.17 -1.84
N LYS A 70 3.35 6.43 -2.69
CA LYS A 70 1.96 6.05 -2.48
C LYS A 70 1.73 4.60 -2.90
N ILE A 71 1.11 3.84 -2.03
CA ILE A 71 0.78 2.44 -2.18
C ILE A 71 -0.73 2.32 -1.95
N ARG A 72 -1.37 1.54 -2.80
CA ARG A 72 -2.80 1.30 -2.83
C ARG A 72 -3.01 -0.16 -2.50
N LEU A 73 -3.36 -0.43 -1.25
CA LEU A 73 -3.75 -1.75 -0.82
C LEU A 73 -5.18 -2.04 -1.26
N VAL A 74 -5.35 -3.24 -1.80
CA VAL A 74 -6.62 -3.84 -2.17
C VAL A 74 -6.65 -5.26 -1.61
N GLY A 75 -7.83 -5.89 -1.60
CA GLY A 75 -7.97 -7.25 -1.07
C GLY A 75 -8.48 -7.35 0.37
N PHE A 76 -8.89 -6.23 0.97
CA PHE A 76 -9.59 -6.21 2.27
C PHE A 76 -11.01 -6.79 2.20
N LEU A 77 -11.58 -6.89 1.00
CA LEU A 77 -12.86 -7.55 0.74
C LEU A 77 -12.71 -9.08 0.77
N GLN A 78 -12.24 -9.63 1.89
CA GLN A 78 -12.54 -11.04 2.19
C GLN A 78 -13.99 -11.05 2.71
N GLN A 79 -14.88 -11.61 1.90
CA GLN A 79 -16.28 -11.73 2.25
C GLN A 79 -16.42 -12.70 3.45
N PRO A 80 -17.41 -12.51 4.33
CA PRO A 80 -17.73 -13.51 5.34
C PRO A 80 -18.25 -14.72 4.58
N LYS A 81 -17.70 -15.90 4.81
CA LYS A 81 -18.44 -17.12 4.48
C LYS A 81 -19.56 -17.20 5.53
N VAL A 82 -20.78 -17.18 4.98
CA VAL A 82 -22.12 -17.19 5.60
C VAL A 82 -22.22 -17.74 7.02
#